data_AF-A0A081AEQ0-F1
#
_entry.id   AF-A0A081AEQ0-F1
#
_cell.length_a   1.000
_cell.length_b   1.000
_cell.length_c   1.000
_cell.angle_alpha   90.00
_cell.angle_beta   90.00
_cell.angle_gamma   90.00
#
_symmetry.space_group_name_H-M   'P 1'
#
loop_
_entity.id
_entity.type
_entity.pdbx_description
1 polymer ?
#
loop_
_entity_poly.entity_id
_entity_poly.type
_entity_poly.pdbx_seq_one_letter_code
_entity_poly.pdbx_strand_id
1 'polypeptide(L)'
;MAFLAFVTALVFSQEAAHAAIEEAEPGSELFEQFRPVYHFLAREKWMNDPCAPYYDEDTGLYHMFYQSNPNSTIWGNMTWGHAVSKDQVTWKDYPDALLPFHDKWDNLGVFSGFAMNNAIDGKHTVFYTGVTALPISWKKEYLFGEHVMYATTSNGGSTWHKGTKPLIKQPPKGMNVTGWRDPMPFHSQSLDKHFGFDATTGSNYLLVAGGIHNEGPRIFLYHSEDYLNWEYKGFLLAQEKNTKFSRYSANWGYNFETTIYREMKDEDGELHNVMLFAAEGDPNRYPMWATGTFGAAGSDSASSDSDEGLFTPLMVGVSDRSDWYANSIYTDKHGKDVMIGWITEDNNFAEGQPQGWDGVLSVPREVGITIVRDIYDADDHLVGQGDWIVSDTKNVSLADGSTLPSKTIKTLKVRPLSDLKLLRNPKTLEVVSTVKLNGRSKALKSKGKSFEMVAQVANFERGTQVGFTVRHSKTSGEATTIVYDDKKKMVIIDRTKSSNAKCDVFMDNDVTPVDDPVWGHFYLYDVFESLADQDTASDSDASSVTGSDEDVDDDSDSLADSDSEADDSEADEGTYKVTRENLNFRLFVDVSTVEVFVNNRFALSARIYPCGEDSDGISLTASGKTTFEK
;
A
#
# COMPACT_ATOMS: atom_id res chain seq x y z
N MET A 1 -42.48 -53.58 -17.37
CA MET A 1 -41.51 -52.63 -17.93
C MET A 1 -41.32 -51.55 -16.88
N ALA A 2 -40.22 -51.63 -16.12
CA ALA A 2 -39.99 -50.83 -14.93
C ALA A 2 -38.65 -50.09 -15.07
N PHE A 3 -38.65 -48.86 -14.56
CA PHE A 3 -37.58 -47.87 -14.49
C PHE A 3 -36.24 -48.45 -14.02
N LEU A 4 -35.14 -48.06 -14.69
CA LEU A 4 -33.78 -48.19 -14.17
C LEU A 4 -33.28 -46.80 -13.76
N ALA A 5 -33.06 -46.61 -12.46
CA ALA A 5 -32.28 -45.52 -11.90
C ALA A 5 -30.80 -45.93 -11.92
N PHE A 6 -29.94 -45.09 -12.50
CA PHE A 6 -28.49 -45.22 -12.37
C PHE A 6 -28.04 -44.36 -11.19
N VAL A 7 -27.66 -45.02 -10.10
CA VAL A 7 -26.94 -44.42 -8.97
C VAL A 7 -25.46 -44.43 -9.33
N THR A 8 -24.89 -43.27 -9.61
CA THR A 8 -23.43 -43.08 -9.69
C THR A 8 -22.88 -43.05 -8.28
N ALA A 9 -22.15 -44.10 -7.91
CA ALA A 9 -21.37 -44.17 -6.69
C ALA A 9 -20.19 -43.19 -6.79
N LEU A 10 -20.14 -42.23 -5.86
CA LEU A 10 -18.94 -41.49 -5.50
C LEU A 10 -17.90 -42.47 -4.96
N VAL A 11 -16.80 -42.66 -5.70
CA VAL A 11 -15.62 -43.32 -5.16
C VAL A 11 -14.91 -42.27 -4.32
N PHE A 12 -15.15 -42.29 -3.01
CA PHE A 12 -14.28 -41.67 -2.02
C PHE A 12 -12.95 -42.42 -2.05
N SER A 13 -11.87 -41.79 -2.52
CA SER A 13 -10.52 -42.23 -2.20
C SER A 13 -10.28 -41.95 -0.71
N GLN A 14 -9.92 -42.98 0.05
CA GLN A 14 -9.31 -42.83 1.37
C GLN A 14 -7.89 -42.28 1.20
N GLU A 15 -7.78 -40.97 0.98
CA GLU A 15 -6.66 -40.21 1.54
C GLU A 15 -7.08 -39.78 2.94
N ALA A 16 -6.15 -39.81 3.89
CA ALA A 16 -6.41 -39.60 5.31
C ALA A 16 -7.33 -38.39 5.53
N ALA A 17 -8.51 -38.63 6.11
CA ALA A 17 -9.34 -37.58 6.67
C ALA A 17 -8.55 -36.96 7.83
N HIS A 18 -7.75 -35.95 7.54
CA HIS A 18 -7.32 -35.01 8.56
C HIS A 18 -8.60 -34.41 9.14
N ALA A 19 -8.69 -34.41 10.47
CA ALA A 19 -9.82 -33.77 11.14
C ALA A 19 -9.86 -32.31 10.67
N ALA A 20 -11.04 -31.82 10.31
CA ALA A 20 -11.20 -30.41 9.97
C ALA A 20 -10.61 -29.56 11.10
N ILE A 21 -9.80 -28.55 10.75
CA ILE A 21 -9.21 -27.63 11.71
C ILE A 21 -10.35 -27.03 12.55
N GLU A 22 -10.26 -27.18 13.87
CA GLU A 22 -11.18 -26.54 14.80
C GLU A 22 -10.76 -25.08 14.94
N GLU A 23 -11.55 -24.18 14.34
CA GLU A 23 -11.31 -22.74 14.37
C GLU A 23 -11.68 -22.16 15.74
N ALA A 24 -10.80 -21.34 16.30
CA ALA A 24 -11.05 -20.66 17.57
C ALA A 24 -12.24 -19.68 17.48
N GLU A 25 -13.07 -19.67 18.52
CA GLU A 25 -14.18 -18.72 18.64
C GLU A 25 -13.68 -17.33 19.09
N PRO A 26 -14.34 -16.24 18.64
CA PRO A 26 -14.01 -14.89 19.08
C PRO A 26 -13.94 -14.73 20.60
N GLY A 27 -12.87 -14.10 21.09
CA GLY A 27 -12.62 -13.86 22.51
C GLY A 27 -12.01 -15.04 23.29
N SER A 28 -11.71 -16.15 22.63
CA SER A 28 -10.87 -17.22 23.21
C SER A 28 -9.39 -16.84 23.24
N GLU A 29 -8.60 -17.52 24.07
CA GLU A 29 -7.15 -17.25 24.18
C GLU A 29 -6.43 -17.46 22.84
N LEU A 30 -6.76 -18.53 22.10
CA LEU A 30 -6.18 -18.81 20.80
C LEU A 30 -6.57 -17.77 19.74
N PHE A 31 -7.81 -17.27 19.78
CA PHE A 31 -8.26 -16.22 18.87
C PHE A 31 -7.48 -14.92 19.08
N GLU A 32 -7.19 -14.56 20.34
CA GLU A 32 -6.50 -13.31 20.71
C GLU A 32 -4.96 -13.42 20.70
N GLN A 33 -4.40 -14.63 20.76
CA GLN A 33 -2.96 -14.87 20.96
C GLN A 33 -2.08 -14.08 19.98
N PHE A 34 -2.46 -14.06 18.71
CA PHE A 34 -1.74 -13.37 17.65
C PHE A 34 -2.54 -12.22 17.04
N ARG A 35 -3.69 -11.86 17.59
CA ARG A 35 -4.58 -10.88 16.96
C ARG A 35 -4.10 -9.45 17.19
N PRO A 36 -3.81 -8.67 16.14
CA PRO A 36 -3.52 -7.25 16.26
C PRO A 36 -4.67 -6.51 16.96
N VAL A 37 -4.35 -5.48 17.78
CA VAL A 37 -5.35 -4.77 18.59
C VAL A 37 -5.75 -3.40 18.04
N TYR A 38 -4.98 -2.85 17.08
CA TYR A 38 -5.30 -1.56 16.47
C TYR A 38 -5.28 -1.56 14.93
N HIS A 39 -4.77 -2.62 14.29
CA HIS A 39 -4.94 -2.79 12.85
C HIS A 39 -6.40 -3.13 12.52
N PHE A 40 -6.82 -2.77 11.31
CA PHE A 40 -8.16 -3.11 10.84
C PHE A 40 -8.22 -4.61 10.50
N LEU A 41 -9.20 -5.29 11.06
CA LEU A 41 -9.46 -6.73 10.87
C LEU A 41 -10.95 -6.93 10.56
N ALA A 42 -11.26 -8.00 9.83
CA ALA A 42 -12.62 -8.53 9.83
C ALA A 42 -12.99 -9.03 11.23
N ARG A 43 -14.31 -9.13 11.48
CA ARG A 43 -14.87 -9.63 12.75
C ARG A 43 -14.24 -10.95 13.17
N GLU A 44 -14.12 -11.86 12.22
CA GLU A 44 -13.61 -13.22 12.34
C GLU A 44 -13.39 -13.78 10.92
N LYS A 45 -12.82 -14.98 10.84
CA LYS A 45 -12.64 -15.75 9.60
C LYS A 45 -11.74 -15.02 8.58
N TRP A 46 -11.95 -15.25 7.29
CA TRP A 46 -11.10 -14.76 6.22
C TRP A 46 -11.38 -13.30 5.86
N MET A 47 -10.31 -12.53 5.66
CA MET A 47 -10.34 -11.30 4.90
C MET A 47 -9.15 -11.15 3.94
N ASN A 48 -9.35 -10.39 2.87
CA ASN A 48 -8.25 -9.95 2.01
C ASN A 48 -8.48 -8.51 1.53
N ASP A 49 -8.37 -8.27 0.22
CA ASP A 49 -8.33 -6.99 -0.47
C ASP A 49 -9.22 -5.92 0.19
N PRO A 50 -8.64 -4.78 0.62
CA PRO A 50 -9.44 -3.59 0.83
C PRO A 50 -10.05 -3.22 -0.52
N CYS A 51 -11.37 -3.11 -0.55
CA CYS A 51 -12.11 -2.88 -1.79
C CYS A 51 -12.24 -1.38 -2.05
N ALA A 52 -13.43 -0.83 -1.88
CA ALA A 52 -13.80 0.51 -2.30
C ALA A 52 -13.85 1.51 -1.12
N PRO A 53 -12.76 1.78 -0.37
CA PRO A 53 -12.82 2.77 0.69
C PRO A 53 -13.10 4.15 0.11
N TYR A 54 -13.88 4.95 0.83
CA TYR A 54 -14.13 6.35 0.47
C TYR A 54 -14.56 7.17 1.69
N TYR A 55 -14.43 8.48 1.58
CA TYR A 55 -15.05 9.43 2.51
C TYR A 55 -16.36 9.95 1.90
N ASP A 56 -17.43 9.90 2.68
CA ASP A 56 -18.74 10.45 2.35
C ASP A 56 -18.89 11.81 3.03
N GLU A 57 -18.87 12.89 2.24
CA GLU A 57 -19.01 14.26 2.73
C GLU A 57 -20.41 14.53 3.32
N ASP A 58 -21.46 13.90 2.78
CA ASP A 58 -22.84 14.13 3.22
C ASP A 58 -23.09 13.54 4.60
N THR A 59 -22.49 12.39 4.90
CA THR A 59 -22.63 11.72 6.21
C THR A 59 -21.49 12.00 7.18
N GLY A 60 -20.36 12.50 6.68
CA GLY A 60 -19.13 12.69 7.43
C GLY A 60 -18.47 11.37 7.85
N LEU A 61 -18.72 10.27 7.13
CA LEU A 61 -18.23 8.94 7.44
C LEU A 61 -17.18 8.48 6.42
N TYR A 62 -16.15 7.82 6.93
CA TYR A 62 -15.29 6.96 6.14
C TYR A 62 -15.93 5.59 6.03
N HIS A 63 -15.98 5.03 4.83
CA HIS A 63 -16.41 3.68 4.55
C HIS A 63 -15.19 2.82 4.23
N MET A 64 -15.07 1.66 4.87
CA MET A 64 -14.07 0.64 4.54
C MET A 64 -14.80 -0.64 4.15
N PHE A 65 -14.53 -1.12 2.95
CA PHE A 65 -14.99 -2.42 2.47
C PHE A 65 -13.80 -3.33 2.27
N TYR A 66 -14.00 -4.61 2.46
CA TYR A 66 -12.97 -5.63 2.28
C TYR A 66 -13.61 -6.92 1.81
N GLN A 67 -12.88 -7.70 1.02
CA GLN A 67 -13.32 -9.05 0.69
C GLN A 67 -13.30 -9.93 1.96
N SER A 68 -14.36 -10.71 2.17
CA SER A 68 -14.47 -11.62 3.31
C SER A 68 -15.10 -12.96 2.93
N ASN A 69 -14.74 -14.00 3.67
CA ASN A 69 -15.52 -15.23 3.76
C ASN A 69 -16.06 -15.38 5.19
N PRO A 70 -17.34 -15.07 5.45
CA PRO A 70 -17.89 -15.12 6.80
C PRO A 70 -18.07 -16.55 7.34
N ASN A 71 -17.86 -17.58 6.51
CA ASN A 71 -18.13 -18.98 6.88
C ASN A 71 -16.86 -19.83 7.05
N SER A 72 -15.66 -19.30 6.77
CA SER A 72 -14.42 -20.07 6.86
C SER A 72 -13.21 -19.15 6.85
N THR A 73 -12.14 -19.59 7.52
CA THR A 73 -10.80 -18.99 7.46
C THR A 73 -10.03 -19.26 6.16
N ILE A 74 -10.69 -19.78 5.12
CA ILE A 74 -10.10 -20.03 3.80
C ILE A 74 -10.84 -19.20 2.75
N TRP A 75 -10.11 -18.76 1.74
CA TRP A 75 -10.67 -18.07 0.59
C TRP A 75 -11.82 -18.87 -0.08
N GLY A 76 -12.96 -18.21 -0.26
CA GLY A 76 -14.13 -18.69 -1.00
C GLY A 76 -15.38 -17.86 -0.68
N ASN A 77 -16.43 -17.94 -1.50
CA ASN A 77 -17.72 -17.26 -1.25
C ASN A 77 -17.57 -15.74 -0.97
N MET A 78 -16.70 -15.07 -1.71
CA MET A 78 -16.32 -13.69 -1.45
C MET A 78 -17.53 -12.76 -1.34
N THR A 79 -17.59 -12.10 -0.19
CA THR A 79 -18.55 -11.07 0.22
C THR A 79 -17.79 -9.77 0.43
N TRP A 80 -18.45 -8.62 0.36
CA TRP A 80 -17.86 -7.37 0.85
C TRP A 80 -18.29 -7.10 2.29
N GLY A 81 -17.39 -7.36 3.24
CA GLY A 81 -17.53 -6.86 4.59
C GLY A 81 -17.49 -5.33 4.62
N HIS A 82 -18.10 -4.71 5.62
CA HIS A 82 -18.26 -3.25 5.68
C HIS A 82 -18.11 -2.73 7.12
N ALA A 83 -17.31 -1.70 7.28
CA ALA A 83 -17.23 -0.90 8.48
C ALA A 83 -17.20 0.60 8.15
N VAL A 84 -17.59 1.43 9.12
CA VAL A 84 -17.51 2.89 9.00
C VAL A 84 -16.72 3.50 10.15
N SER A 85 -16.15 4.67 9.91
CA SER A 85 -15.40 5.44 10.90
C SER A 85 -15.64 6.94 10.75
N LYS A 86 -15.44 7.71 11.82
CA LYS A 86 -15.38 9.18 11.78
C LYS A 86 -13.96 9.73 11.74
N ASP A 87 -12.99 8.88 12.08
CA ASP A 87 -11.62 9.27 12.40
C ASP A 87 -10.56 8.36 11.75
N GLN A 88 -10.97 7.40 10.91
CA GLN A 88 -10.14 6.40 10.22
C GLN A 88 -9.41 5.41 11.15
N VAL A 89 -9.66 5.50 12.46
CA VAL A 89 -8.95 4.73 13.50
C VAL A 89 -9.92 3.85 14.26
N THR A 90 -11.04 4.41 14.71
CA THR A 90 -12.09 3.70 15.42
C THR A 90 -13.17 3.31 14.42
N TRP A 91 -13.30 2.00 14.20
CA TRP A 91 -14.24 1.45 13.23
C TRP A 91 -15.46 0.83 13.92
N LYS A 92 -16.62 1.01 13.29
CA LYS A 92 -17.86 0.34 13.67
C LYS A 92 -18.32 -0.53 12.52
N ASP A 93 -18.54 -1.79 12.82
CA ASP A 93 -19.15 -2.75 11.90
C ASP A 93 -20.50 -2.27 11.35
N TYR A 94 -20.64 -2.38 10.04
CA TYR A 94 -21.88 -2.23 9.30
C TYR A 94 -22.30 -3.58 8.68
N PRO A 95 -23.57 -3.75 8.29
CA PRO A 95 -23.99 -4.96 7.58
C PRO A 95 -23.14 -5.19 6.33
N ASP A 96 -22.86 -6.45 6.01
CA ASP A 96 -22.13 -6.79 4.80
C ASP A 96 -22.79 -6.18 3.56
N ALA A 97 -21.99 -5.51 2.73
CA ALA A 97 -22.50 -4.62 1.70
C ALA A 97 -22.99 -5.38 0.46
N LEU A 98 -22.18 -6.33 -0.03
CA LEU A 98 -22.44 -7.09 -1.25
C LEU A 98 -22.26 -8.59 -0.99
N LEU A 99 -23.35 -9.36 -1.09
CA LEU A 99 -23.37 -10.80 -0.88
C LEU A 99 -23.44 -11.56 -2.21
N PRO A 100 -22.71 -12.68 -2.38
CA PRO A 100 -22.86 -13.55 -3.55
C PRO A 100 -24.21 -14.29 -3.55
N PHE A 101 -24.42 -15.15 -4.55
CA PHE A 101 -25.57 -16.07 -4.70
C PHE A 101 -26.95 -15.44 -5.01
N HIS A 102 -27.14 -14.15 -4.78
CA HIS A 102 -28.43 -13.48 -5.00
C HIS A 102 -28.62 -13.04 -6.46
N ASP A 103 -27.54 -12.66 -7.14
CA ASP A 103 -27.54 -12.36 -8.57
C ASP A 103 -26.85 -13.50 -9.35
N LYS A 104 -27.30 -13.72 -10.59
CA LYS A 104 -26.69 -14.72 -11.48
C LYS A 104 -25.32 -14.28 -12.01
N TRP A 105 -24.96 -13.00 -11.89
CA TRP A 105 -23.72 -12.44 -12.40
C TRP A 105 -22.58 -12.42 -11.36
N ASP A 106 -22.85 -12.77 -10.11
CA ASP A 106 -21.86 -12.87 -9.03
C ASP A 106 -22.11 -14.08 -8.11
N ASN A 107 -22.75 -15.11 -8.64
CA ASN A 107 -23.20 -16.27 -7.88
C ASN A 107 -22.07 -17.14 -7.33
N LEU A 108 -20.82 -16.93 -7.75
CA LEU A 108 -19.64 -17.61 -7.20
C LEU A 108 -18.72 -16.68 -6.37
N GLY A 109 -19.01 -15.38 -6.32
CA GLY A 109 -18.22 -14.42 -5.56
C GLY A 109 -18.38 -12.98 -6.03
N VAL A 110 -18.26 -12.06 -5.08
CA VAL A 110 -18.16 -10.61 -5.31
C VAL A 110 -16.69 -10.22 -5.11
N PHE A 111 -15.99 -10.00 -6.22
CA PHE A 111 -14.58 -9.65 -6.24
C PHE A 111 -14.32 -8.16 -5.98
N SER A 112 -13.07 -7.79 -5.81
CA SER A 112 -12.64 -6.43 -5.49
C SER A 112 -13.02 -5.43 -6.59
N GLY A 113 -12.93 -4.15 -6.25
CA GLY A 113 -13.35 -3.02 -7.06
C GLY A 113 -13.43 -1.74 -6.22
N PHE A 114 -13.83 -0.64 -6.83
CA PHE A 114 -13.64 0.71 -6.28
C PHE A 114 -14.90 1.57 -6.34
N ALA A 115 -14.91 2.66 -5.57
CA ALA A 115 -16.05 3.58 -5.47
C ALA A 115 -15.88 4.80 -6.39
N MET A 116 -17.02 5.34 -6.84
CA MET A 116 -17.13 6.64 -7.49
C MET A 116 -18.36 7.38 -6.95
N ASN A 117 -18.15 8.64 -6.61
CA ASN A 117 -19.23 9.54 -6.17
C ASN A 117 -19.93 10.13 -7.40
N ASN A 118 -21.21 10.48 -7.28
CA ASN A 118 -22.00 11.09 -8.37
C ASN A 118 -21.93 10.35 -9.72
N ALA A 119 -21.87 9.02 -9.69
CA ALA A 119 -21.81 8.22 -10.91
C ALA A 119 -23.22 7.89 -11.44
N ILE A 120 -23.64 6.63 -11.35
CA ILE A 120 -24.90 6.17 -11.94
C ILE A 120 -26.08 6.83 -11.22
N ASP A 121 -26.93 7.51 -12.00
CA ASP A 121 -28.06 8.32 -11.52
C ASP A 121 -27.67 9.38 -10.46
N GLY A 122 -26.42 9.88 -10.50
CA GLY A 122 -25.90 10.85 -9.52
C GLY A 122 -25.71 10.27 -8.12
N LYS A 123 -25.58 8.93 -7.99
CA LYS A 123 -25.42 8.25 -6.69
C LYS A 123 -23.97 7.84 -6.44
N HIS A 124 -23.64 7.70 -5.16
CA HIS A 124 -22.48 6.90 -4.76
C HIS A 124 -22.63 5.47 -5.29
N THR A 125 -21.63 5.07 -6.06
CA THR A 125 -21.63 3.82 -6.81
C THR A 125 -20.33 3.07 -6.54
N VAL A 126 -20.41 1.78 -6.25
CA VAL A 126 -19.26 0.88 -6.27
C VAL A 126 -19.29 0.08 -7.55
N PHE A 127 -18.14 -0.08 -8.18
CA PHE A 127 -17.90 -0.94 -9.32
C PHE A 127 -17.14 -2.16 -8.81
N TYR A 128 -17.53 -3.36 -9.21
CA TYR A 128 -16.94 -4.59 -8.68
C TYR A 128 -16.91 -5.70 -9.72
N THR A 129 -16.06 -6.71 -9.51
CA THR A 129 -16.06 -7.90 -10.36
C THR A 129 -17.08 -8.93 -9.88
N GLY A 130 -18.08 -9.22 -10.69
CA GLY A 130 -18.99 -10.35 -10.46
C GLY A 130 -18.43 -11.64 -11.06
N VAL A 131 -18.45 -12.74 -10.29
CA VAL A 131 -17.89 -14.04 -10.71
C VAL A 131 -18.96 -15.10 -10.95
N THR A 132 -18.90 -15.75 -12.12
CA THR A 132 -19.83 -16.83 -12.53
C THR A 132 -19.14 -18.13 -12.96
N ALA A 133 -17.81 -18.14 -13.10
CA ALA A 133 -17.03 -19.35 -13.37
C ALA A 133 -15.73 -19.39 -12.57
N LEU A 134 -15.37 -20.57 -12.06
CA LEU A 134 -14.15 -20.86 -11.32
C LEU A 134 -13.53 -22.18 -11.84
N PRO A 135 -12.23 -22.42 -11.68
CA PRO A 135 -11.23 -21.54 -11.04
C PRO A 135 -10.77 -20.39 -11.97
N ILE A 136 -10.35 -19.28 -11.37
CA ILE A 136 -9.69 -18.16 -12.06
C ILE A 136 -8.21 -18.15 -11.64
N SER A 137 -7.30 -18.11 -12.60
CA SER A 137 -5.85 -17.99 -12.37
C SER A 137 -5.14 -17.71 -13.69
N TRP A 138 -4.13 -16.84 -13.67
CA TRP A 138 -3.28 -16.58 -14.83
C TRP A 138 -2.57 -17.84 -15.37
N LYS A 139 -2.46 -18.91 -14.56
CA LYS A 139 -1.85 -20.20 -14.94
C LYS A 139 -2.81 -21.11 -15.70
N LYS A 140 -4.11 -20.82 -15.74
CA LYS A 140 -5.16 -21.70 -16.28
C LYS A 140 -5.83 -21.04 -17.48
N GLU A 141 -6.55 -21.85 -18.26
CA GLU A 141 -7.44 -21.34 -19.29
C GLU A 141 -8.51 -20.41 -18.69
N TYR A 142 -8.73 -19.27 -19.32
CA TYR A 142 -9.71 -18.30 -18.88
C TYR A 142 -11.15 -18.72 -19.23
N LEU A 143 -12.02 -18.77 -18.21
CA LEU A 143 -13.38 -19.31 -18.32
C LEU A 143 -14.46 -18.27 -18.65
N PHE A 144 -14.09 -17.02 -18.93
CA PHE A 144 -15.03 -15.92 -19.24
C PHE A 144 -16.10 -15.69 -18.16
N GLY A 145 -15.72 -15.88 -16.89
CA GLY A 145 -16.59 -15.77 -15.73
C GLY A 145 -16.46 -14.49 -14.92
N GLU A 146 -15.59 -13.55 -15.30
CA GLU A 146 -15.42 -12.25 -14.63
C GLU A 146 -16.20 -11.16 -15.39
N HIS A 147 -17.01 -10.38 -14.67
CA HIS A 147 -17.89 -9.35 -15.22
C HIS A 147 -17.73 -8.02 -14.48
N VAL A 148 -17.76 -6.89 -15.17
CA VAL A 148 -17.82 -5.57 -14.51
C VAL A 148 -19.27 -5.29 -14.11
N MET A 149 -19.51 -5.24 -12.81
CA MET A 149 -20.79 -5.00 -12.16
C MET A 149 -20.76 -3.67 -11.39
N TYR A 150 -21.92 -3.23 -10.89
CA TYR A 150 -22.03 -2.06 -10.02
C TYR A 150 -23.10 -2.25 -8.95
N ALA A 151 -23.01 -1.45 -7.88
CA ALA A 151 -24.07 -1.27 -6.91
C ALA A 151 -24.16 0.20 -6.49
N THR A 152 -25.36 0.69 -6.20
CA THR A 152 -25.59 2.08 -5.77
C THR A 152 -26.15 2.12 -4.36
N THR A 153 -25.90 3.22 -3.64
CA THR A 153 -26.55 3.51 -2.36
C THR A 153 -27.38 4.79 -2.46
N SER A 154 -28.40 4.92 -1.60
CA SER A 154 -29.23 6.13 -1.50
C SER A 154 -29.50 6.50 -0.03
N ASN A 155 -28.72 5.93 0.88
CA ASN A 155 -28.86 6.10 2.32
C ASN A 155 -27.50 6.10 3.02
N GLY A 156 -26.53 6.83 2.46
CA GLY A 156 -25.21 7.04 3.05
C GLY A 156 -24.43 5.74 3.23
N GLY A 157 -24.48 4.83 2.25
CA GLY A 157 -23.72 3.59 2.25
C GLY A 157 -24.19 2.50 3.22
N SER A 158 -25.30 2.71 3.95
CA SER A 158 -25.83 1.70 4.89
C SER A 158 -26.49 0.49 4.22
N THR A 159 -26.98 0.64 2.99
CA THR A 159 -27.40 -0.47 2.13
C THR A 159 -27.02 -0.23 0.67
N TRP A 160 -26.80 -1.32 -0.07
CA TRP A 160 -26.39 -1.29 -1.47
C TRP A 160 -27.35 -2.07 -2.38
N HIS A 161 -27.68 -1.46 -3.51
CA HIS A 161 -28.55 -2.06 -4.54
C HIS A 161 -27.72 -2.40 -5.77
N LYS A 162 -27.52 -3.70 -6.00
CA LYS A 162 -26.79 -4.22 -7.17
C LYS A 162 -27.53 -3.93 -8.47
N GLY A 163 -26.78 -3.59 -9.51
CA GLY A 163 -27.27 -3.53 -10.87
C GLY A 163 -27.66 -4.91 -11.39
N THR A 164 -28.77 -5.00 -12.13
CA THR A 164 -29.32 -6.28 -12.62
C THR A 164 -28.61 -6.86 -13.85
N LYS A 165 -27.68 -6.10 -14.43
CA LYS A 165 -26.91 -6.46 -15.63
C LYS A 165 -25.47 -5.97 -15.47
N PRO A 166 -24.49 -6.69 -16.03
CA PRO A 166 -23.13 -6.21 -16.11
C PRO A 166 -23.05 -4.96 -16.98
N LEU A 167 -22.20 -4.01 -16.56
CA LEU A 167 -21.79 -2.87 -17.36
C LEU A 167 -20.93 -3.33 -18.53
N ILE A 168 -20.00 -4.25 -18.26
CA ILE A 168 -19.16 -4.89 -19.26
C ILE A 168 -19.14 -6.39 -18.98
N LYS A 169 -19.68 -7.17 -19.92
CA LYS A 169 -19.91 -8.61 -19.71
C LYS A 169 -18.66 -9.45 -19.87
N GLN A 170 -17.75 -9.10 -20.77
CA GLN A 170 -16.60 -9.94 -21.13
C GLN A 170 -15.42 -9.05 -21.51
N PRO A 171 -14.18 -9.56 -21.44
CA PRO A 171 -13.02 -8.87 -21.99
C PRO A 171 -13.19 -8.59 -23.50
N PRO A 172 -12.38 -7.69 -24.08
CA PRO A 172 -12.42 -7.40 -25.51
C PRO A 172 -12.28 -8.68 -26.35
N LYS A 173 -13.01 -8.73 -27.47
CA LYS A 173 -13.10 -9.93 -28.30
C LYS A 173 -11.74 -10.33 -28.88
N GLY A 174 -11.48 -11.63 -28.92
CA GLY A 174 -10.27 -12.18 -29.55
C GLY A 174 -9.03 -12.19 -28.66
N MET A 175 -9.12 -11.73 -27.41
CA MET A 175 -8.00 -11.72 -26.48
C MET A 175 -7.99 -12.96 -25.59
N ASN A 176 -6.83 -13.60 -25.47
CA ASN A 176 -6.59 -14.72 -24.57
C ASN A 176 -6.11 -14.21 -23.21
N VAL A 177 -7.04 -13.65 -22.42
CA VAL A 177 -6.70 -12.96 -21.17
C VAL A 177 -6.29 -13.92 -20.05
N THR A 178 -5.38 -13.52 -19.17
CA THR A 178 -4.99 -14.27 -17.95
C THR A 178 -5.96 -14.05 -16.78
N GLY A 179 -6.67 -12.93 -16.81
CA GLY A 179 -7.59 -12.42 -15.80
C GLY A 179 -8.18 -11.10 -16.29
N TRP A 180 -9.32 -10.70 -15.76
CA TRP A 180 -10.03 -9.50 -16.17
C TRP A 180 -10.96 -9.00 -15.05
N ARG A 181 -10.41 -8.25 -14.10
CA ARG A 181 -11.09 -7.90 -12.84
C ARG A 181 -10.68 -6.55 -12.24
N ASP A 182 -11.24 -6.25 -11.07
CA ASP A 182 -10.94 -5.11 -10.21
C ASP A 182 -11.22 -3.75 -10.88
N PRO A 183 -12.49 -3.50 -11.29
CA PRO A 183 -12.86 -2.31 -12.03
C PRO A 183 -12.65 -1.03 -11.20
N MET A 184 -11.77 -0.16 -11.67
CA MET A 184 -11.41 1.10 -11.01
C MET A 184 -11.89 2.30 -11.83
N PRO A 185 -12.98 2.97 -11.42
CA PRO A 185 -13.46 4.18 -12.08
C PRO A 185 -12.64 5.39 -11.64
N PHE A 186 -12.36 6.31 -12.56
CA PHE A 186 -11.61 7.53 -12.26
C PHE A 186 -11.89 8.64 -13.28
N HIS A 187 -11.49 9.85 -12.91
CA HIS A 187 -11.39 11.00 -13.80
C HIS A 187 -9.92 11.33 -14.05
N SER A 188 -9.59 11.89 -15.22
CA SER A 188 -8.20 12.23 -15.56
C SER A 188 -8.14 13.38 -16.55
N GLN A 189 -7.57 14.50 -16.12
CA GLN A 189 -7.33 15.65 -16.99
C GLN A 189 -6.26 15.32 -18.04
N SER A 190 -5.31 14.47 -17.69
CA SER A 190 -4.22 14.04 -18.58
C SER A 190 -4.74 13.15 -19.71
N LEU A 191 -5.68 12.25 -19.45
CA LEU A 191 -6.34 11.46 -20.50
C LEU A 191 -7.34 12.28 -21.30
N ASP A 192 -8.05 13.23 -20.68
CA ASP A 192 -8.93 14.16 -21.39
C ASP A 192 -8.15 14.93 -22.46
N LYS A 193 -7.00 15.49 -22.06
CA LYS A 193 -6.08 16.17 -22.98
C LYS A 193 -5.55 15.24 -24.07
N HIS A 194 -5.26 13.98 -23.74
CA HIS A 194 -4.75 13.00 -24.70
C HIS A 194 -5.80 12.63 -25.76
N PHE A 195 -7.04 12.36 -25.35
CA PHE A 195 -8.13 11.96 -26.24
C PHE A 195 -8.92 13.14 -26.83
N GLY A 196 -8.64 14.37 -26.40
CA GLY A 196 -9.33 15.57 -26.86
C GLY A 196 -10.75 15.70 -26.29
N PHE A 197 -11.01 15.15 -25.10
CA PHE A 197 -12.26 15.34 -24.39
C PHE A 197 -12.25 16.64 -23.59
N ASP A 198 -13.44 17.21 -23.38
CA ASP A 198 -13.60 18.41 -22.58
C ASP A 198 -13.58 18.06 -21.09
N ALA A 199 -12.45 18.36 -20.43
CA ALA A 199 -12.23 18.15 -19.01
C ALA A 199 -13.27 18.85 -18.10
N THR A 200 -13.98 19.86 -18.60
CA THR A 200 -15.04 20.55 -17.85
C THR A 200 -16.37 19.80 -17.87
N THR A 201 -16.57 18.93 -18.85
CA THR A 201 -17.74 18.04 -18.92
C THR A 201 -17.48 16.66 -18.31
N GLY A 202 -16.27 16.43 -17.79
CA GLY A 202 -15.87 15.30 -16.97
C GLY A 202 -15.96 13.96 -17.69
N SER A 203 -14.87 13.50 -18.29
CA SER A 203 -14.82 12.15 -18.87
C SER A 203 -14.75 11.10 -17.78
N ASN A 204 -15.42 9.97 -18.00
CA ASN A 204 -15.43 8.85 -17.07
C ASN A 204 -14.55 7.74 -17.62
N TYR A 205 -13.49 7.38 -16.90
CA TYR A 205 -12.61 6.29 -17.26
C TYR A 205 -12.80 5.11 -16.31
N LEU A 206 -12.46 3.91 -16.80
CA LEU A 206 -12.45 2.69 -16.01
C LEU A 206 -11.24 1.85 -16.38
N LEU A 207 -10.48 1.40 -15.37
CA LEU A 207 -9.45 0.40 -15.53
C LEU A 207 -10.01 -0.98 -15.19
N VAL A 208 -9.56 -1.99 -15.92
CA VAL A 208 -9.72 -3.40 -15.54
C VAL A 208 -8.34 -4.06 -15.57
N ALA A 209 -7.95 -4.75 -14.50
CA ALA A 209 -6.66 -5.38 -14.35
C ALA A 209 -6.66 -6.79 -14.96
N GLY A 210 -5.51 -7.20 -15.51
CA GLY A 210 -5.37 -8.52 -16.11
C GLY A 210 -4.04 -8.74 -16.83
N GLY A 211 -4.10 -9.45 -17.95
CA GLY A 211 -2.96 -9.76 -18.79
C GLY A 211 -3.36 -10.58 -20.02
N ILE A 212 -2.40 -10.87 -20.88
CA ILE A 212 -2.56 -11.73 -22.05
C ILE A 212 -1.62 -12.92 -21.91
N HIS A 213 -2.18 -14.13 -22.02
CA HIS A 213 -1.42 -15.36 -21.93
C HIS A 213 -0.28 -15.36 -22.94
N ASN A 214 0.90 -15.78 -22.48
CA ASN A 214 2.15 -15.82 -23.23
C ASN A 214 2.80 -14.47 -23.55
N GLU A 215 2.13 -13.33 -23.34
CA GLU A 215 2.70 -12.01 -23.58
C GLU A 215 3.07 -11.30 -22.29
N GLY A 216 2.12 -11.13 -21.36
CA GLY A 216 2.35 -10.46 -20.08
C GLY A 216 1.17 -9.67 -19.54
N PRO A 217 1.38 -8.99 -18.41
CA PRO A 217 0.33 -8.29 -17.70
C PRO A 217 -0.16 -7.05 -18.49
N ARG A 218 -1.44 -6.71 -18.31
CA ARG A 218 -2.13 -5.62 -19.02
C ARG A 218 -3.08 -4.88 -18.08
N ILE A 219 -3.22 -3.58 -18.31
CA ILE A 219 -4.26 -2.75 -17.71
C ILE A 219 -5.15 -2.27 -18.84
N PHE A 220 -6.41 -2.70 -18.86
CA PHE A 220 -7.38 -2.38 -19.91
C PHE A 220 -8.03 -1.04 -19.59
N LEU A 221 -8.05 -0.10 -20.56
CA LEU A 221 -8.66 1.21 -20.41
C LEU A 221 -10.03 1.26 -21.12
N TYR A 222 -11.01 1.81 -20.42
CA TYR A 222 -12.32 2.12 -20.97
C TYR A 222 -12.71 3.58 -20.71
N HIS A 223 -13.61 4.09 -21.54
CA HIS A 223 -14.19 5.42 -21.42
C HIS A 223 -15.73 5.34 -21.51
N SER A 224 -16.44 6.21 -20.79
CA SER A 224 -17.90 6.31 -20.81
C SER A 224 -18.36 7.76 -20.65
N GLU A 225 -19.47 8.12 -21.31
CA GLU A 225 -20.16 9.40 -21.11
C GLU A 225 -21.21 9.33 -19.99
N ASP A 226 -21.64 8.13 -19.59
CA ASP A 226 -22.81 7.93 -18.72
C ASP A 226 -22.64 6.86 -17.62
N TYR A 227 -21.43 6.32 -17.45
CA TYR A 227 -21.07 5.18 -16.59
C TYR A 227 -21.77 3.85 -16.91
N LEU A 228 -22.67 3.83 -17.89
CA LEU A 228 -23.46 2.65 -18.27
C LEU A 228 -22.90 1.99 -19.53
N ASN A 229 -22.45 2.79 -20.49
CA ASN A 229 -21.94 2.38 -21.78
C ASN A 229 -20.44 2.65 -21.86
N TRP A 230 -19.64 1.58 -21.85
CA TRP A 230 -18.18 1.66 -21.83
C TRP A 230 -17.56 1.28 -23.17
N GLU A 231 -16.73 2.17 -23.71
CA GLU A 231 -15.93 1.98 -24.91
C GLU A 231 -14.51 1.57 -24.54
N TYR A 232 -14.00 0.48 -25.10
CA TYR A 232 -12.62 0.05 -24.91
C TYR A 232 -11.64 0.95 -25.69
N LYS A 233 -10.61 1.47 -25.01
CA LYS A 233 -9.63 2.41 -25.57
C LYS A 233 -8.24 1.80 -25.79
N GLY A 234 -8.06 0.50 -25.53
CA GLY A 234 -6.76 -0.17 -25.59
C GLY A 234 -6.18 -0.42 -24.19
N PHE A 235 -4.88 -0.73 -24.14
CA PHE A 235 -4.19 -0.90 -22.88
C PHE A 235 -3.67 0.43 -22.34
N LEU A 236 -3.97 0.75 -21.08
CA LEU A 236 -3.29 1.84 -20.38
C LEU A 236 -1.82 1.46 -20.15
N LEU A 237 -1.56 0.24 -19.69
CA LEU A 237 -0.21 -0.28 -19.47
C LEU A 237 -0.12 -1.69 -20.05
N ALA A 238 0.95 -1.95 -20.80
CA ALA A 238 1.31 -3.28 -21.29
C ALA A 238 2.79 -3.52 -21.02
N GLN A 239 3.12 -4.64 -20.39
CA GLN A 239 4.50 -5.03 -20.11
C GLN A 239 4.76 -6.46 -20.57
N GLU A 240 6.01 -6.75 -20.92
CA GLU A 240 6.43 -8.12 -21.21
C GLU A 240 6.44 -8.95 -19.92
N LYS A 241 5.90 -10.16 -19.98
CA LYS A 241 5.85 -11.07 -18.82
C LYS A 241 7.24 -11.30 -18.25
N ASN A 242 7.30 -11.40 -16.93
CA ASN A 242 8.53 -11.76 -16.21
C ASN A 242 9.73 -10.84 -16.49
N THR A 243 9.48 -9.58 -16.88
CA THR A 243 10.52 -8.56 -16.99
C THR A 243 10.46 -7.60 -15.80
N LYS A 244 11.38 -6.64 -15.72
CA LYS A 244 11.45 -5.64 -14.65
C LYS A 244 11.85 -4.29 -15.23
N PHE A 245 11.38 -3.21 -14.60
CA PHE A 245 11.78 -1.85 -14.97
C PHE A 245 13.23 -1.56 -14.58
N SER A 246 13.62 -1.92 -13.36
CA SER A 246 14.98 -1.71 -12.86
C SER A 246 15.38 -2.77 -11.84
N ARG A 247 16.55 -2.62 -11.22
CA ARG A 247 16.95 -3.44 -10.06
C ARG A 247 16.24 -3.03 -8.76
N TYR A 248 15.65 -1.84 -8.73
CA TYR A 248 14.96 -1.27 -7.57
C TYR A 248 13.47 -1.56 -7.60
N SER A 249 12.91 -1.77 -8.81
CA SER A 249 11.57 -2.30 -8.97
C SER A 249 11.48 -3.79 -8.66
N ALA A 250 10.27 -4.26 -8.45
CA ALA A 250 9.96 -5.69 -8.55
C ALA A 250 9.78 -6.11 -10.02
N ASN A 251 9.30 -7.34 -10.20
CA ASN A 251 9.03 -7.95 -11.50
C ASN A 251 7.58 -7.64 -11.92
N TRP A 252 7.36 -7.36 -13.21
CA TRP A 252 6.04 -7.10 -13.76
C TRP A 252 5.08 -8.29 -13.67
N GLY A 253 5.60 -9.50 -13.47
CA GLY A 253 4.81 -10.70 -13.28
C GLY A 253 4.17 -11.19 -14.58
N TYR A 254 3.03 -11.84 -14.44
CA TYR A 254 2.27 -12.46 -15.53
C TYR A 254 0.85 -11.89 -15.66
N ASN A 255 0.33 -11.27 -14.61
CA ASN A 255 -1.01 -10.71 -14.52
C ASN A 255 -1.00 -9.53 -13.53
N PHE A 256 -1.78 -8.48 -13.80
CA PHE A 256 -2.04 -7.41 -12.84
C PHE A 256 -3.36 -7.61 -12.10
N GLU A 257 -3.42 -7.12 -10.87
CA GLU A 257 -4.60 -7.08 -10.00
C GLU A 257 -4.68 -5.70 -9.28
N THR A 258 -5.85 -5.34 -8.76
CA THR A 258 -6.07 -4.18 -7.88
C THR A 258 -5.46 -2.88 -8.42
N THR A 259 -5.72 -2.60 -9.70
CA THR A 259 -5.12 -1.45 -10.39
C THR A 259 -5.84 -0.16 -10.06
N ILE A 260 -5.06 0.89 -9.80
CA ILE A 260 -5.53 2.22 -9.48
C ILE A 260 -4.75 3.24 -10.29
N TYR A 261 -5.43 4.32 -10.69
CA TYR A 261 -4.82 5.52 -11.22
C TYR A 261 -5.23 6.76 -10.41
N ARG A 262 -4.29 7.68 -10.21
CA ARG A 262 -4.49 8.99 -9.58
C ARG A 262 -3.62 10.04 -10.25
N GLU A 263 -4.10 11.28 -10.26
CA GLU A 263 -3.29 12.46 -10.58
C GLU A 263 -2.90 13.14 -9.27
N MET A 264 -1.60 13.28 -9.01
CA MET A 264 -1.07 13.82 -7.75
C MET A 264 -0.13 14.97 -8.02
N LYS A 265 -0.26 16.08 -7.29
CA LYS A 265 0.71 17.18 -7.36
C LYS A 265 1.86 16.95 -6.38
N ASP A 266 3.08 17.24 -6.82
CA ASP A 266 4.24 17.30 -5.92
C ASP A 266 4.33 18.65 -5.18
N GLU A 267 5.37 18.83 -4.36
CA GLU A 267 5.56 20.05 -3.57
C GLU A 267 5.79 21.31 -4.42
N ASP A 268 6.20 21.16 -5.69
CA ASP A 268 6.37 22.25 -6.65
C ASP A 268 5.11 22.50 -7.50
N GLY A 269 4.03 21.75 -7.25
CA GLY A 269 2.76 21.85 -7.97
C GLY A 269 2.73 21.13 -9.31
N GLU A 270 3.77 20.38 -9.68
CA GLU A 270 3.80 19.57 -10.90
C GLU A 270 2.86 18.37 -10.77
N LEU A 271 2.03 18.14 -11.78
CA LEU A 271 1.07 17.05 -11.82
C LEU A 271 1.72 15.75 -12.31
N HIS A 272 1.57 14.68 -11.53
CA HIS A 272 2.08 13.35 -11.82
C HIS A 272 0.94 12.35 -12.05
N ASN A 273 1.10 11.50 -13.06
CA ASN A 273 0.22 10.38 -13.34
C ASN A 273 0.69 9.15 -12.57
N VAL A 274 0.03 8.84 -11.45
CA VAL A 274 0.45 7.77 -10.53
C VAL A 274 -0.43 6.55 -10.71
N MET A 275 0.20 5.39 -10.84
CA MET A 275 -0.45 4.09 -10.88
C MET A 275 -0.01 3.25 -9.68
N LEU A 276 -0.96 2.53 -9.09
CA LEU A 276 -0.73 1.49 -8.08
C LEU A 276 -1.35 0.19 -8.61
N PHE A 277 -0.67 -0.93 -8.50
CA PHE A 277 -1.18 -2.21 -8.97
C PHE A 277 -0.40 -3.34 -8.32
N ALA A 278 -1.04 -4.50 -8.23
CA ALA A 278 -0.37 -5.73 -7.86
C ALA A 278 0.08 -6.48 -9.11
N ALA A 279 1.30 -7.00 -9.10
CA ALA A 279 1.84 -7.89 -10.11
C ALA A 279 1.94 -9.33 -9.58
N GLU A 280 1.21 -10.25 -10.19
CA GLU A 280 1.28 -11.68 -9.87
C GLU A 280 2.50 -12.33 -10.53
N GLY A 281 3.45 -12.78 -9.71
CA GLY A 281 4.55 -13.67 -10.10
C GLY A 281 4.36 -15.09 -9.57
N ASP A 282 5.41 -15.90 -9.68
CA ASP A 282 5.48 -17.24 -9.08
C ASP A 282 6.86 -17.41 -8.42
N PRO A 283 6.96 -17.62 -7.10
CA PRO A 283 5.87 -17.70 -6.11
C PRO A 283 5.38 -16.34 -5.59
N ASN A 284 6.07 -15.25 -5.93
CA ASN A 284 5.88 -13.96 -5.26
C ASN A 284 4.82 -13.10 -5.94
N ARG A 285 4.19 -12.22 -5.16
CA ARG A 285 3.35 -11.13 -5.60
C ARG A 285 3.99 -9.80 -5.24
N TYR A 286 3.76 -8.76 -6.05
CA TYR A 286 4.43 -7.47 -5.85
C TYR A 286 3.42 -6.32 -5.88
N PRO A 287 3.18 -5.62 -4.76
CA PRO A 287 2.40 -4.39 -4.75
C PRO A 287 3.26 -3.25 -5.31
N MET A 288 3.12 -2.95 -6.58
CA MET A 288 3.95 -2.01 -7.32
C MET A 288 3.27 -0.64 -7.47
N TRP A 289 4.10 0.36 -7.74
CA TRP A 289 3.65 1.68 -8.15
C TRP A 289 4.50 2.20 -9.29
N ALA A 290 3.94 3.09 -10.10
CA ALA A 290 4.66 3.76 -11.17
C ALA A 290 4.16 5.21 -11.32
N THR A 291 5.06 6.11 -11.72
CA THR A 291 4.65 7.36 -12.39
C THR A 291 5.23 7.40 -13.79
N GLY A 292 4.60 8.17 -14.67
CA GLY A 292 4.91 8.17 -16.08
C GLY A 292 4.15 9.24 -16.85
N THR A 293 4.22 9.12 -18.16
CA THR A 293 3.55 10.05 -19.09
C THR A 293 2.70 9.28 -20.09
N PHE A 294 1.66 9.94 -20.58
CA PHE A 294 0.95 9.50 -21.78
C PHE A 294 1.64 10.08 -23.01
N GLY A 295 1.69 9.31 -24.10
CA GLY A 295 2.25 9.79 -25.37
C GLY A 295 1.65 11.13 -25.84
N ALA A 296 2.40 11.90 -26.63
CA ALA A 296 2.02 13.24 -27.05
C ALA A 296 0.66 13.25 -27.79
N ALA A 297 -0.24 14.14 -27.37
CA ALA A 297 -1.53 14.39 -28.00
C ALA A 297 -1.34 14.78 -29.48
N GLY A 298 -2.08 14.12 -30.38
CA GLY A 298 -2.05 14.41 -31.81
C GLY A 298 -0.76 13.99 -32.53
N SER A 299 0.11 13.19 -31.91
CA SER A 299 1.13 12.49 -32.68
C SER A 299 0.45 11.40 -33.50
N ASP A 300 0.77 11.30 -34.79
CA ASP A 300 0.51 10.10 -35.62
C ASP A 300 1.26 8.85 -35.06
N SER A 301 1.86 8.97 -33.85
CA SER A 301 2.49 7.94 -33.04
C SER A 301 1.74 7.64 -31.74
N ALA A 302 0.45 8.00 -31.59
CA ALA A 302 -0.43 7.09 -30.86
C ALA A 302 -0.25 5.76 -31.57
N SER A 303 0.40 4.78 -30.94
CA SER A 303 0.74 3.55 -31.62
C SER A 303 -0.54 3.06 -32.30
N SER A 304 -0.52 2.97 -33.63
CA SER A 304 -1.54 2.23 -34.36
C SER A 304 -1.54 0.76 -33.94
N ASP A 305 -0.51 0.36 -33.18
CA ASP A 305 -0.40 -0.88 -32.46
C ASP A 305 -1.18 -0.80 -31.13
N SER A 306 -2.37 -1.40 -31.12
CA SER A 306 -3.21 -1.55 -29.93
C SER A 306 -2.56 -2.38 -28.81
N ASP A 307 -1.41 -3.01 -29.09
CA ASP A 307 -0.73 -3.92 -28.18
C ASP A 307 0.34 -3.19 -27.33
N GLU A 308 0.77 -1.98 -27.76
CA GLU A 308 1.65 -1.10 -26.98
C GLU A 308 0.82 -0.24 -26.01
N GLY A 309 1.09 -0.32 -24.70
CA GLY A 309 0.33 0.42 -23.70
C GLY A 309 0.53 1.93 -23.78
N LEU A 310 -0.51 2.72 -23.50
CA LEU A 310 -0.50 4.18 -23.60
C LEU A 310 0.45 4.89 -22.60
N PHE A 311 0.60 4.34 -21.40
CA PHE A 311 1.40 4.89 -20.31
C PHE A 311 2.85 4.42 -20.42
N THR A 312 3.78 5.37 -20.46
CA THR A 312 5.22 5.12 -20.40
C THR A 312 5.74 5.38 -18.98
N PRO A 313 6.14 4.34 -18.22
CA PRO A 313 6.71 4.51 -16.89
C PRO A 313 8.05 5.26 -16.91
N LEU A 314 8.21 6.22 -15.99
CA LEU A 314 9.44 7.00 -15.79
C LEU A 314 10.17 6.62 -14.50
N MET A 315 9.43 6.25 -13.45
CA MET A 315 9.96 5.59 -12.26
C MET A 315 8.98 4.56 -11.73
N VAL A 316 9.51 3.45 -11.22
CA VAL A 316 8.73 2.29 -10.77
C VAL A 316 9.34 1.73 -9.49
N GLY A 317 8.50 1.57 -8.47
CA GLY A 317 8.89 1.03 -7.19
C GLY A 317 7.90 0.00 -6.66
N VAL A 318 8.11 -0.37 -5.40
CA VAL A 318 7.20 -1.22 -4.63
C VAL A 318 6.62 -0.41 -3.47
N SER A 319 5.33 -0.61 -3.20
CA SER A 319 4.61 0.07 -2.12
C SER A 319 5.05 -0.47 -0.76
N ASP A 320 5.34 -1.78 -0.74
CA ASP A 320 5.87 -2.52 0.40
C ASP A 320 6.47 -3.84 -0.13
N ARG A 321 7.68 -4.22 0.31
CA ARG A 321 8.36 -5.44 -0.18
C ARG A 321 8.24 -6.58 0.83
N SER A 322 7.00 -6.92 1.18
CA SER A 322 6.66 -7.89 2.22
C SER A 322 5.47 -8.78 1.83
N ASP A 323 4.82 -9.37 2.82
CA ASP A 323 3.53 -10.08 2.74
C ASP A 323 2.33 -9.13 2.45
N TRP A 324 2.61 -7.90 2.03
CA TRP A 324 1.61 -6.92 1.58
C TRP A 324 1.10 -7.22 0.18
N TYR A 325 -0.21 -7.05 -0.02
CA TYR A 325 -0.90 -7.15 -1.29
C TYR A 325 -2.09 -6.17 -1.42
N ALA A 326 -2.70 -6.14 -2.61
CA ALA A 326 -3.98 -5.50 -2.88
C ALA A 326 -4.07 -4.04 -2.40
N ASN A 327 -3.36 -3.14 -3.06
CA ASN A 327 -3.45 -1.71 -2.75
C ASN A 327 -4.88 -1.20 -2.98
N SER A 328 -5.35 -0.33 -2.08
CA SER A 328 -6.52 0.52 -2.27
C SER A 328 -6.23 1.94 -1.81
N ILE A 329 -6.88 2.93 -2.42
CA ILE A 329 -6.62 4.35 -2.16
C ILE A 329 -7.91 5.17 -2.17
N TYR A 330 -8.01 6.12 -1.25
CA TYR A 330 -9.11 7.07 -1.18
C TYR A 330 -8.61 8.44 -0.78
N THR A 331 -9.42 9.46 -1.04
CA THR A 331 -9.12 10.83 -0.62
C THR A 331 -9.83 11.09 0.71
N ASP A 332 -9.10 11.56 1.72
CA ASP A 332 -9.67 11.89 3.02
C ASP A 332 -10.39 13.25 3.01
N LYS A 333 -11.08 13.57 4.12
CA LYS A 333 -11.78 14.85 4.31
C LYS A 333 -10.89 16.11 4.24
N HIS A 334 -9.57 15.94 4.24
CA HIS A 334 -8.58 17.01 4.14
C HIS A 334 -7.88 17.02 2.77
N GLY A 335 -8.38 16.25 1.79
CA GLY A 335 -7.81 16.17 0.45
C GLY A 335 -6.52 15.36 0.36
N LYS A 336 -6.18 14.56 1.38
CA LYS A 336 -5.00 13.69 1.34
C LYS A 336 -5.35 12.35 0.70
N ASP A 337 -4.46 11.85 -0.14
CA ASP A 337 -4.56 10.48 -0.63
C ASP A 337 -4.05 9.49 0.42
N VAL A 338 -4.92 8.55 0.79
CA VAL A 338 -4.69 7.54 1.82
C VAL A 338 -4.70 6.15 1.18
N MET A 339 -3.55 5.48 1.25
CA MET A 339 -3.33 4.10 0.79
C MET A 339 -3.47 3.12 1.95
N ILE A 340 -4.10 1.98 1.68
CA ILE A 340 -4.21 0.83 2.58
C ILE A 340 -4.03 -0.45 1.75
N GLY A 341 -3.55 -1.53 2.36
CA GLY A 341 -3.42 -2.82 1.69
C GLY A 341 -3.64 -3.97 2.65
N TRP A 342 -3.77 -5.17 2.08
CA TRP A 342 -3.91 -6.41 2.82
C TRP A 342 -2.52 -6.98 3.14
N ILE A 343 -2.29 -7.33 4.39
CA ILE A 343 -1.11 -8.09 4.83
C ILE A 343 -1.59 -9.53 5.07
N THR A 344 -1.00 -10.47 4.33
CA THR A 344 -1.35 -11.89 4.42
C THR A 344 -0.79 -12.52 5.69
N GLU A 345 -1.31 -13.69 6.08
CA GLU A 345 -0.63 -14.53 7.06
C GLU A 345 0.59 -15.23 6.43
N ASP A 346 1.60 -15.52 7.24
CA ASP A 346 2.82 -16.28 6.92
C ASP A 346 3.10 -17.34 8.02
N ASN A 347 2.04 -17.82 8.65
CA ASN A 347 2.06 -18.83 9.71
C ASN A 347 2.10 -20.29 9.20
N ASN A 348 2.11 -20.49 7.88
CA ASN A 348 2.18 -21.79 7.19
C ASN A 348 1.00 -22.76 7.44
N PHE A 349 -0.14 -22.30 7.95
CA PHE A 349 -1.35 -23.12 7.95
C PHE A 349 -1.94 -23.18 6.53
N ALA A 350 -2.07 -24.40 5.97
CA ALA A 350 -2.51 -24.59 4.58
C ALA A 350 -3.99 -24.98 4.42
N GLU A 351 -4.61 -25.54 5.47
CA GLU A 351 -5.97 -26.11 5.42
C GLU A 351 -6.99 -25.32 6.26
N GLY A 352 -6.70 -24.06 6.56
CA GLY A 352 -7.48 -23.17 7.43
C GLY A 352 -6.69 -22.67 8.63
N GLN A 353 -7.22 -21.67 9.33
CA GLN A 353 -6.55 -21.00 10.45
C GLN A 353 -7.13 -21.45 11.80
N PRO A 354 -6.38 -22.20 12.63
CA PRO A 354 -6.85 -22.57 13.98
C PRO A 354 -7.16 -21.36 14.85
N GLN A 355 -6.49 -20.21 14.62
CA GLN A 355 -6.77 -18.94 15.31
C GLN A 355 -8.15 -18.35 15.00
N GLY A 356 -8.90 -18.90 14.03
CA GLY A 356 -10.26 -18.47 13.72
C GLY A 356 -10.37 -17.20 12.88
N TRP A 357 -9.25 -16.64 12.41
CA TRP A 357 -9.20 -15.52 11.49
C TRP A 357 -7.96 -15.56 10.57
N ASP A 358 -8.04 -14.91 9.41
CA ASP A 358 -6.96 -14.83 8.42
C ASP A 358 -6.92 -13.42 7.80
N GLY A 359 -5.74 -12.80 7.81
CA GLY A 359 -5.47 -11.55 7.13
C GLY A 359 -5.75 -10.32 7.99
N VAL A 360 -5.02 -9.24 7.68
CA VAL A 360 -5.16 -7.94 8.34
C VAL A 360 -4.97 -6.83 7.31
N LEU A 361 -5.58 -5.66 7.51
CA LEU A 361 -5.19 -4.48 6.73
C LEU A 361 -4.09 -3.72 7.45
N SER A 362 -3.20 -3.12 6.67
CA SER A 362 -2.17 -2.26 7.20
C SER A 362 -2.71 -1.05 7.96
N VAL A 363 -1.83 -0.37 8.69
CA VAL A 363 -2.09 1.01 9.07
C VAL A 363 -2.29 1.86 7.80
N PRO A 364 -3.22 2.83 7.80
CA PRO A 364 -3.40 3.74 6.67
C PRO A 364 -2.16 4.63 6.45
N ARG A 365 -1.81 4.83 5.18
CA ARG A 365 -0.61 5.55 4.75
C ARG A 365 -1.00 6.76 3.91
N GLU A 366 -0.54 7.95 4.28
CA GLU A 366 -0.59 9.10 3.36
C GLU A 366 0.42 8.89 2.24
N VAL A 367 -0.03 9.03 1.00
CA VAL A 367 0.79 8.85 -0.21
C VAL A 367 0.77 10.09 -1.10
N GLY A 368 1.76 10.20 -1.98
CA GLY A 368 1.93 11.32 -2.90
C GLY A 368 3.27 11.26 -3.61
N ILE A 369 3.68 12.36 -4.25
CA ILE A 369 5.06 12.53 -4.73
C ILE A 369 5.79 13.48 -3.78
N THR A 370 7.05 13.17 -3.48
CA THR A 370 7.93 14.02 -2.66
C THR A 370 9.26 14.25 -3.36
N ILE A 371 9.88 15.39 -3.07
CA ILE A 371 11.11 15.88 -3.65
C ILE A 371 12.22 15.82 -2.62
N VAL A 372 13.34 15.19 -2.97
CA VAL A 372 14.57 15.24 -2.19
C VAL A 372 15.57 16.10 -2.95
N ARG A 373 15.91 17.24 -2.35
CA ARG A 373 16.74 18.29 -2.95
C ARG A 373 18.18 18.18 -2.49
N ASP A 374 19.03 18.85 -3.25
CA ASP A 374 20.42 19.13 -2.88
C ASP A 374 21.24 17.87 -2.56
N ILE A 375 21.01 16.79 -3.31
CA ILE A 375 21.70 15.52 -3.11
C ILE A 375 23.09 15.56 -3.73
N TYR A 376 24.09 15.22 -2.93
CA TYR A 376 25.39 14.77 -3.44
C TYR A 376 25.38 13.24 -3.60
N ASP A 377 25.27 12.78 -4.84
CA ASP A 377 25.19 11.36 -5.18
C ASP A 377 26.58 10.69 -5.26
N ALA A 378 27.24 10.55 -4.10
CA ALA A 378 28.60 10.02 -4.01
C ALA A 378 28.75 8.55 -4.49
N ASP A 379 27.66 7.79 -4.48
CA ASP A 379 27.64 6.35 -4.80
C ASP A 379 27.21 6.07 -6.26
N ASP A 380 27.01 7.11 -7.09
CA ASP A 380 26.42 7.03 -8.44
C ASP A 380 25.09 6.23 -8.46
N HIS A 381 24.31 6.34 -7.38
CA HIS A 381 23.05 5.64 -7.24
C HIS A 381 22.00 6.15 -8.22
N LEU A 382 21.94 7.47 -8.41
CA LEU A 382 20.93 8.17 -9.20
C LEU A 382 21.31 8.20 -10.69
N VAL A 383 21.66 7.02 -11.23
CA VAL A 383 22.01 6.82 -12.64
C VAL A 383 21.10 5.71 -13.22
N GLY A 384 20.45 6.02 -14.35
CA GLY A 384 19.53 5.10 -15.01
C GLY A 384 18.13 5.08 -14.39
N GLN A 385 17.42 3.97 -14.61
CA GLN A 385 16.05 3.77 -14.16
C GLN A 385 15.99 3.27 -12.71
N GLY A 386 15.03 3.80 -11.94
CA GLY A 386 14.82 3.46 -10.54
C GLY A 386 13.41 3.77 -10.06
N ASP A 387 13.25 3.80 -8.74
CA ASP A 387 12.08 4.29 -8.03
C ASP A 387 12.17 5.81 -7.76
N TRP A 388 12.89 6.54 -8.64
CA TRP A 388 13.05 7.99 -8.62
C TRP A 388 13.10 8.56 -10.04
N ILE A 389 12.81 9.87 -10.16
CA ILE A 389 13.13 10.70 -11.33
C ILE A 389 14.18 11.71 -10.89
N VAL A 390 15.29 11.86 -11.63
CA VAL A 390 16.20 13.00 -11.46
C VAL A 390 15.61 14.19 -12.23
N SER A 391 15.12 15.18 -11.49
CA SER A 391 14.38 16.32 -12.04
C SER A 391 15.25 17.55 -12.30
N ASP A 392 16.35 17.70 -11.57
CA ASP A 392 17.30 18.81 -11.74
C ASP A 392 18.72 18.36 -11.41
N THR A 393 19.71 19.01 -12.01
CA THR A 393 21.13 18.85 -11.71
C THR A 393 21.86 20.17 -11.85
N LYS A 394 22.50 20.62 -10.77
CA LYS A 394 23.27 21.87 -10.70
C LYS A 394 24.64 21.64 -10.07
N ASN A 395 25.55 22.59 -10.19
CA ASN A 395 26.85 22.56 -9.53
C ASN A 395 26.81 23.40 -8.25
N VAL A 396 27.37 22.89 -7.16
CA VAL A 396 27.48 23.58 -5.86
C VAL A 396 28.94 23.74 -5.48
N SER A 397 29.35 24.96 -5.15
CA SER A 397 30.71 25.28 -4.68
C SER A 397 30.82 25.10 -3.16
N LEU A 398 31.88 24.41 -2.74
CA LEU A 398 32.16 24.12 -1.34
C LEU A 398 33.11 25.14 -0.71
N ALA A 399 33.18 25.15 0.62
CA ALA A 399 34.07 26.01 1.42
C ALA A 399 35.55 25.94 1.02
N ASP A 400 35.99 24.79 0.50
CA ASP A 400 37.37 24.55 0.10
C ASP A 400 37.66 24.97 -1.37
N GLY A 401 36.68 25.58 -2.04
CA GLY A 401 36.77 26.00 -3.44
C GLY A 401 36.53 24.89 -4.45
N SER A 402 36.28 23.65 -4.01
CA SER A 402 35.86 22.57 -4.91
C SER A 402 34.41 22.75 -5.34
N THR A 403 34.01 22.07 -6.42
CA THR A 403 32.64 22.10 -6.92
C THR A 403 32.16 20.67 -7.15
N LEU A 404 30.97 20.36 -6.66
CA LEU A 404 30.35 19.04 -6.75
C LEU A 404 28.96 19.14 -7.39
N PRO A 405 28.51 18.12 -8.15
CA PRO A 405 27.17 18.09 -8.68
C PRO A 405 26.15 17.83 -7.56
N SER A 406 25.06 18.58 -7.61
CA SER A 406 23.88 18.46 -6.78
C SER A 406 22.70 18.02 -7.64
N LYS A 407 21.96 17.01 -7.17
CA LYS A 407 20.79 16.46 -7.84
C LYS A 407 19.53 16.71 -7.02
N THR A 408 18.41 16.92 -7.71
CA THR A 408 17.08 16.89 -7.11
C THR A 408 16.30 15.72 -7.68
N ILE A 409 15.74 14.88 -6.81
CA ILE A 409 14.91 13.74 -7.23
C ILE A 409 13.47 13.87 -6.79
N LYS A 410 12.59 13.21 -7.52
CA LYS A 410 11.20 12.95 -7.14
C LYS A 410 11.01 11.46 -6.90
N THR A 411 10.22 11.08 -5.89
CA THR A 411 9.91 9.67 -5.57
C THR A 411 8.54 9.57 -4.88
N LEU A 412 8.07 8.36 -4.60
CA LEU A 412 6.82 8.15 -3.86
C LEU A 412 6.99 8.57 -2.40
N LYS A 413 6.13 9.49 -1.97
CA LYS A 413 5.88 9.79 -0.57
C LYS A 413 5.06 8.67 0.03
N VAL A 414 5.48 8.14 1.17
CA VAL A 414 4.71 7.19 1.96
C VAL A 414 5.00 7.40 3.44
N ARG A 415 3.98 7.80 4.19
CA ARG A 415 4.09 7.99 5.65
C ARG A 415 2.82 7.53 6.36
N PRO A 416 2.87 7.18 7.65
CA PRO A 416 1.67 6.78 8.37
C PRO A 416 0.70 7.95 8.51
N LEU A 417 -0.59 7.67 8.36
CA LEU A 417 -1.65 8.66 8.49
C LEU A 417 -1.55 9.41 9.82
N SER A 418 -1.73 10.74 9.75
CA SER A 418 -1.61 11.59 10.95
C SER A 418 -2.59 11.21 12.06
N ASP A 419 -3.77 10.69 11.69
CA ASP A 419 -4.87 10.34 12.58
C ASP A 419 -4.54 9.16 13.50
N LEU A 420 -3.55 8.33 13.15
CA LEU A 420 -3.03 7.27 14.04
C LEU A 420 -2.56 7.80 15.40
N LYS A 421 -2.29 9.11 15.52
CA LYS A 421 -2.05 9.76 16.82
C LYS A 421 -3.20 9.57 17.82
N LEU A 422 -4.42 9.31 17.36
CA LEU A 422 -5.61 9.05 18.20
C LEU A 422 -5.50 7.73 18.97
N LEU A 423 -4.68 6.78 18.49
CA LEU A 423 -4.38 5.54 19.22
C LEU A 423 -3.45 5.77 20.42
N ARG A 424 -2.75 6.91 20.47
CA ARG A 424 -1.74 7.17 21.52
C ARG A 424 -2.41 7.34 22.87
N ASN A 425 -1.91 6.60 23.85
CA ASN A 425 -2.25 6.80 25.25
C ASN A 425 -1.16 7.64 25.93
N PRO A 426 -1.42 8.91 26.30
CA PRO A 426 -0.41 9.77 26.94
C PRO A 426 0.14 9.22 28.26
N LYS A 427 -0.59 8.31 28.92
CA LYS A 427 -0.16 7.69 30.18
C LYS A 427 0.93 6.63 30.01
N THR A 428 1.13 6.15 28.78
CA THR A 428 2.11 5.10 28.45
C THR A 428 3.28 5.64 27.62
N LEU A 429 3.38 6.97 27.46
CA LEU A 429 4.47 7.61 26.71
C LEU A 429 5.79 7.51 27.48
N GLU A 430 6.82 7.00 26.82
CA GLU A 430 8.22 7.16 27.23
C GLU A 430 8.94 8.09 26.26
N VAL A 431 9.59 9.12 26.80
CA VAL A 431 10.55 9.94 26.04
C VAL A 431 11.95 9.49 26.45
N VAL A 432 12.71 8.96 25.48
CA VAL A 432 14.06 8.46 25.71
C VAL A 432 15.04 9.58 25.38
N SER A 433 15.76 10.07 26.39
CA SER A 433 16.86 11.04 26.17
C SER A 433 17.92 10.46 25.23
N THR A 434 18.64 11.33 24.52
CA THR A 434 19.72 10.98 23.58
C THR A 434 20.55 9.77 24.02
N VAL A 435 20.67 8.77 23.15
CA VAL A 435 21.40 7.53 23.41
C VAL A 435 22.57 7.39 22.45
N LYS A 436 23.78 7.25 23.01
CA LYS A 436 25.00 6.94 22.26
C LYS A 436 25.36 5.46 22.38
N LEU A 437 25.40 4.77 21.25
CA LEU A 437 25.78 3.37 21.13
C LEU A 437 27.10 3.24 20.36
N ASN A 438 27.80 2.12 20.61
CA ASN A 438 29.01 1.73 19.90
C ASN A 438 29.10 0.19 19.95
N GLY A 439 28.65 -0.48 18.89
CA GLY A 439 28.69 -1.95 18.77
C GLY A 439 27.95 -2.69 19.90
N ARG A 440 26.80 -2.16 20.35
CA ARG A 440 26.04 -2.68 21.49
C ARG A 440 24.56 -2.36 21.38
N SER A 441 23.76 -3.07 22.16
CA SER A 441 22.33 -2.80 22.32
C SER A 441 22.02 -2.16 23.67
N LYS A 442 20.92 -1.41 23.75
CA LYS A 442 20.40 -0.82 24.99
C LYS A 442 18.91 -1.10 25.10
N ALA A 443 18.52 -1.89 26.09
CA ALA A 443 17.12 -2.10 26.43
C ALA A 443 16.46 -0.78 26.90
N LEU A 444 15.23 -0.57 26.46
CA LEU A 444 14.38 0.53 26.91
C LEU A 444 13.63 0.14 28.20
N LYS A 445 13.02 1.13 28.86
CA LYS A 445 12.17 0.85 30.02
C LYS A 445 10.81 0.33 29.58
N SER A 446 10.27 0.90 28.50
CA SER A 446 9.02 0.45 27.88
C SER A 446 9.16 -0.96 27.34
N LYS A 447 8.07 -1.69 27.52
CA LYS A 447 7.84 -3.06 27.06
C LYS A 447 6.41 -3.11 26.56
N GLY A 448 6.12 -4.00 25.62
CA GLY A 448 4.76 -4.18 25.14
C GLY A 448 4.70 -5.07 23.91
N LYS A 449 3.53 -5.69 23.71
CA LYS A 449 3.19 -6.43 22.49
C LYS A 449 2.67 -5.50 21.38
N SER A 450 2.11 -4.34 21.75
CA SER A 450 1.59 -3.33 20.82
C SER A 450 2.06 -1.92 21.19
N PHE A 451 2.70 -1.20 20.28
CA PHE A 451 3.22 0.16 20.49
C PHE A 451 3.57 0.87 19.18
N GLU A 452 3.65 2.20 19.24
CA GLU A 452 4.30 3.04 18.23
C GLU A 452 5.67 3.49 18.76
N MET A 453 6.68 3.52 17.90
CA MET A 453 7.97 4.12 18.18
C MET A 453 8.31 5.16 17.10
N VAL A 454 8.73 6.35 17.54
CA VAL A 454 9.31 7.39 16.67
C VAL A 454 10.74 7.56 17.11
N ALA A 455 11.68 7.49 16.16
CA ALA A 455 13.11 7.56 16.48
C ALA A 455 13.89 8.30 15.39
N GLN A 456 14.71 9.26 15.78
CA GLN A 456 15.68 9.90 14.89
C GLN A 456 17.11 9.47 15.20
N VAL A 457 17.85 9.10 14.17
CA VAL A 457 19.29 8.83 14.21
C VAL A 457 19.99 9.91 13.41
N ALA A 458 20.60 10.87 14.12
CA ALA A 458 21.24 12.03 13.52
C ALA A 458 22.67 11.75 13.02
N ASN A 459 23.36 10.77 13.62
CA ASN A 459 24.70 10.41 13.20
C ASN A 459 25.00 8.95 13.50
N PHE A 460 25.51 8.23 12.51
CA PHE A 460 26.02 6.88 12.67
C PHE A 460 27.20 6.60 11.73
N GLU A 461 28.05 5.66 12.14
CA GLU A 461 29.23 5.24 11.39
C GLU A 461 28.85 4.59 10.04
N ARG A 462 29.45 5.05 8.94
CA ARG A 462 29.16 4.51 7.60
C ARG A 462 29.48 3.02 7.49
N GLY A 463 28.69 2.30 6.71
CA GLY A 463 28.81 0.86 6.50
C GLY A 463 28.37 0.01 7.69
N THR A 464 27.73 0.62 8.70
CA THR A 464 27.22 -0.08 9.88
C THR A 464 25.70 -0.23 9.84
N GLN A 465 25.15 -0.96 10.79
CA GLN A 465 23.73 -1.22 10.95
C GLN A 465 23.20 -0.48 12.17
N VAL A 466 22.01 0.11 12.05
CA VAL A 466 21.33 0.83 13.12
C VAL A 466 19.84 0.54 13.12
N GLY A 467 19.24 0.39 14.29
CA GLY A 467 17.80 0.25 14.42
C GLY A 467 17.40 -0.29 15.79
N PHE A 468 16.55 -1.32 15.78
CA PHE A 468 15.79 -1.77 16.94
C PHE A 468 15.72 -3.30 17.01
N THR A 469 15.60 -3.83 18.22
CA THR A 469 15.15 -5.20 18.45
C THR A 469 13.87 -5.12 19.27
N VAL A 470 12.78 -5.66 18.75
CA VAL A 470 11.45 -5.63 19.36
C VAL A 470 10.94 -7.04 19.63
N ARG A 471 9.92 -7.15 20.48
CA ARG A 471 9.30 -8.42 20.85
C ARG A 471 10.32 -9.46 21.32
N HIS A 472 11.40 -8.99 21.96
CA HIS A 472 12.46 -9.87 22.42
C HIS A 472 12.20 -10.42 23.81
N SER A 473 12.38 -11.72 23.99
CA SER A 473 12.23 -12.41 25.26
C SER A 473 13.56 -12.43 26.04
N LYS A 474 13.46 -12.53 27.37
CA LYS A 474 14.64 -12.79 28.23
C LYS A 474 14.91 -14.28 28.39
N THR A 475 13.93 -15.13 28.09
CA THR A 475 13.96 -16.56 28.43
C THR A 475 13.89 -17.46 27.20
N SER A 476 13.05 -17.13 26.22
CA SER A 476 12.83 -17.96 25.02
C SER A 476 13.86 -17.70 23.92
N GLY A 477 14.52 -16.54 23.95
CA GLY A 477 15.44 -16.10 22.90
C GLY A 477 14.75 -15.57 21.64
N GLU A 478 13.41 -15.50 21.64
CA GLU A 478 12.64 -14.85 20.58
C GLU A 478 13.03 -13.37 20.48
N ALA A 479 13.09 -12.83 19.26
CA ALA A 479 13.41 -11.45 18.94
C ALA A 479 13.15 -11.15 17.46
N THR A 480 12.61 -9.96 17.17
CA THR A 480 12.54 -9.41 15.81
C THR A 480 13.49 -8.23 15.71
N THR A 481 14.38 -8.21 14.70
CA THR A 481 15.36 -7.13 14.53
C THR A 481 15.03 -6.29 13.31
N ILE A 482 14.93 -4.97 13.48
CA ILE A 482 14.59 -4.00 12.44
C ILE A 482 15.78 -3.05 12.28
N VAL A 483 16.43 -3.05 11.13
CA VAL A 483 17.65 -2.25 10.92
C VAL A 483 17.68 -1.60 9.55
N TYR A 484 18.29 -0.41 9.50
CA TYR A 484 18.91 0.09 8.29
C TYR A 484 20.34 -0.46 8.19
N ASP A 485 20.65 -1.13 7.09
CA ASP A 485 21.98 -1.61 6.73
C ASP A 485 22.58 -0.67 5.68
N ASP A 486 23.46 0.23 6.10
CA ASP A 486 24.07 1.22 5.21
C ASP A 486 25.01 0.59 4.17
N LYS A 487 25.65 -0.53 4.51
CA LYS A 487 26.52 -1.22 3.56
C LYS A 487 25.70 -1.82 2.41
N LYS A 488 24.50 -2.32 2.70
CA LYS A 488 23.60 -2.91 1.71
C LYS A 488 22.63 -1.91 1.09
N LYS A 489 22.47 -0.72 1.68
CA LYS A 489 21.46 0.30 1.31
C LYS A 489 20.05 -0.30 1.36
N MET A 490 19.73 -0.90 2.51
CA MET A 490 18.47 -1.63 2.72
C MET A 490 17.92 -1.39 4.13
N VAL A 491 16.59 -1.39 4.23
CA VAL A 491 15.89 -1.62 5.50
C VAL A 491 15.50 -3.09 5.57
N ILE A 492 15.71 -3.71 6.73
CA ILE A 492 15.55 -5.16 6.94
C ILE A 492 14.73 -5.38 8.20
N ILE A 493 13.71 -6.24 8.11
CA ILE A 493 13.02 -6.86 9.24
C ILE A 493 13.49 -8.32 9.29
N ASP A 494 14.40 -8.62 10.19
CA ASP A 494 14.90 -9.97 10.45
C ASP A 494 13.96 -10.69 11.43
N ARG A 495 13.22 -11.65 10.89
CA ARG A 495 12.26 -12.49 11.61
C ARG A 495 12.75 -13.92 11.89
N THR A 496 14.04 -14.21 11.68
CA THR A 496 14.65 -15.54 11.91
C THR A 496 14.57 -16.04 13.35
N LYS A 497 14.27 -15.15 14.29
CA LYS A 497 14.05 -15.45 15.70
C LYS A 497 12.73 -14.91 16.23
N SER A 498 11.83 -14.46 15.36
CA SER A 498 10.55 -13.87 15.80
C SER A 498 9.66 -14.88 16.52
N SER A 499 9.76 -16.17 16.17
CA SER A 499 9.04 -17.25 16.84
C SER A 499 9.99 -18.40 17.16
N ASN A 500 9.74 -19.09 18.26
CA ASN A 500 10.32 -20.40 18.52
C ASN A 500 9.42 -21.57 18.09
N ALA A 501 8.18 -21.28 17.63
CA ALA A 501 7.15 -22.24 17.25
C ALA A 501 6.80 -23.29 18.32
N LYS A 502 6.97 -22.98 19.62
CA LYS A 502 6.73 -23.92 20.74
C LYS A 502 5.42 -23.70 21.49
N CYS A 503 4.52 -22.87 20.98
CA CYS A 503 3.18 -22.75 21.53
C CYS A 503 2.27 -23.80 20.89
N ASP A 504 1.24 -24.20 21.64
CA ASP A 504 0.38 -25.35 21.36
C ASP A 504 -0.17 -25.33 19.93
N VAL A 505 -0.66 -24.18 19.44
CA VAL A 505 -1.21 -24.06 18.08
C VAL A 505 -0.24 -24.48 16.97
N PHE A 506 1.05 -24.17 17.09
CA PHE A 506 2.04 -24.56 16.07
C PHE A 506 2.50 -26.01 16.26
N MET A 507 2.69 -26.45 17.50
CA MET A 507 3.13 -27.82 17.81
C MET A 507 2.06 -28.86 17.48
N ASP A 508 0.80 -28.58 17.82
CA ASP A 508 -0.33 -29.50 17.63
C ASP A 508 -0.68 -29.70 16.15
N ASN A 509 -0.30 -28.73 15.30
CA ASN A 509 -0.52 -28.76 13.86
C ASN A 509 0.75 -29.05 13.04
N ASP A 510 1.90 -29.29 13.70
CA ASP A 510 3.21 -29.55 13.05
C ASP A 510 3.60 -28.50 11.99
N VAL A 511 3.36 -27.23 12.30
CA VAL A 511 3.72 -26.10 11.43
C VAL A 511 4.71 -25.16 12.11
N THR A 512 5.50 -24.46 11.31
CA THR A 512 6.40 -23.40 11.79
C THR A 512 6.15 -22.17 10.94
N PRO A 513 5.95 -20.97 11.52
CA PRO A 513 5.84 -19.74 10.76
C PRO A 513 7.05 -19.47 9.87
N VAL A 514 6.83 -18.73 8.79
CA VAL A 514 7.90 -18.26 7.92
C VAL A 514 8.83 -17.33 8.71
N ASP A 515 10.15 -17.54 8.58
CA ASP A 515 11.17 -16.85 9.35
C ASP A 515 12.21 -16.12 8.47
N ASP A 516 12.04 -16.17 7.14
CA ASP A 516 12.88 -15.46 6.17
C ASP A 516 12.84 -13.94 6.40
N PRO A 517 13.98 -13.23 6.43
CA PRO A 517 13.98 -11.77 6.56
C PRO A 517 13.27 -11.07 5.41
N VAL A 518 12.51 -10.04 5.75
CA VAL A 518 11.86 -9.13 4.80
C VAL A 518 12.72 -7.88 4.62
N TRP A 519 12.85 -7.35 3.40
CA TRP A 519 13.76 -6.24 3.14
C TRP A 519 13.35 -5.40 1.93
N GLY A 520 13.75 -4.13 1.93
CA GLY A 520 13.58 -3.21 0.80
C GLY A 520 14.79 -2.30 0.60
N HIS A 521 15.03 -1.86 -0.63
CA HIS A 521 16.09 -0.89 -0.94
C HIS A 521 15.75 0.47 -0.33
N PHE A 522 16.74 1.12 0.28
CA PHE A 522 16.60 2.47 0.79
C PHE A 522 17.95 3.17 0.76
N TYR A 523 18.02 4.29 0.04
CA TYR A 523 19.20 5.13 -0.02
C TYR A 523 19.02 6.35 0.88
N LEU A 524 19.96 6.50 1.80
CA LEU A 524 20.11 7.66 2.65
C LEU A 524 21.23 8.51 2.07
N TYR A 525 20.87 9.69 1.57
CA TYR A 525 21.73 10.52 0.75
C TYR A 525 22.64 11.42 1.59
N ASP A 526 23.73 11.82 0.94
CA ASP A 526 24.49 12.98 1.37
C ASP A 526 23.86 14.22 0.73
N VAL A 527 23.73 15.30 1.49
CA VAL A 527 23.03 16.53 1.10
C VAL A 527 23.89 17.76 1.37
N PHE A 528 23.74 18.79 0.55
CA PHE A 528 24.39 20.08 0.78
C PHE A 528 23.59 20.88 1.83
N GLU A 529 24.26 21.29 2.90
CA GLU A 529 23.74 22.21 3.92
C GLU A 529 24.45 23.56 3.80
N SER A 530 23.68 24.65 3.79
CA SER A 530 24.22 26.01 3.88
C SER A 530 24.84 26.25 5.27
N LEU A 531 26.05 26.82 5.32
CA LEU A 531 26.67 27.22 6.59
C LEU A 531 26.05 28.50 7.17
N ALA A 532 25.26 29.26 6.41
CA ALA A 532 24.54 30.43 6.90
C ALA A 532 23.34 30.07 7.81
N ASP A 533 22.72 28.90 7.60
CA ASP A 533 21.58 28.41 8.38
C ASP A 533 21.97 27.88 9.78
N GLN A 534 23.27 27.75 10.07
CA GLN A 534 23.74 27.31 11.39
C GLN A 534 23.69 28.42 12.45
N ASP A 535 23.69 29.70 12.06
CA ASP A 535 23.66 30.83 13.02
C ASP A 535 22.23 31.18 13.49
N THR A 536 21.18 30.62 12.89
CA THR A 536 19.77 30.80 13.29
C THR A 536 19.17 29.57 13.98
N ALA A 537 19.79 28.39 13.88
CA ALA A 537 19.27 27.14 14.44
C ALA A 537 19.53 26.94 15.95
N SER A 538 19.55 28.02 16.74
CA SER A 538 19.60 27.95 18.21
C SER A 538 18.30 28.30 18.92
N ASP A 539 17.23 28.69 18.21
CA ASP A 539 15.96 29.02 18.88
C ASP A 539 14.74 29.01 17.94
N SER A 540 14.44 27.91 17.25
CA SER A 540 13.10 27.69 16.67
C SER A 540 12.85 26.24 16.24
N ASP A 541 12.67 25.34 17.21
CA ASP A 541 11.73 24.23 17.01
C ASP A 541 11.26 23.67 18.37
N ALA A 542 10.64 24.58 19.13
CA ALA A 542 9.86 24.27 20.31
C ALA A 542 8.63 25.18 20.36
N SER A 543 7.54 24.76 19.72
CA SER A 543 6.19 25.14 20.15
C SER A 543 5.33 23.86 20.12
N SER A 544 5.19 23.18 21.25
CA SER A 544 4.15 23.39 22.26
C SER A 544 2.74 23.28 21.70
N VAL A 545 2.23 22.05 21.80
CA VAL A 545 0.81 21.75 22.02
C VAL A 545 0.31 22.57 23.20
N THR A 546 -0.64 23.49 22.97
CA THR A 546 -1.75 23.79 23.87
C THR A 546 -2.88 24.51 23.11
N GLY A 547 -4.02 23.83 22.94
CA GLY A 547 -5.35 24.34 23.31
C GLY A 547 -6.10 25.36 22.44
N SER A 548 -7.38 24.99 22.24
CA SER A 548 -8.62 25.77 22.03
C SER A 548 -9.05 26.22 20.64
N ASP A 549 -10.26 25.77 20.33
CA ASP A 549 -11.21 26.15 19.28
C ASP A 549 -11.43 27.67 19.17
N GLU A 550 -11.75 28.15 17.96
CA GLU A 550 -13.00 28.86 17.66
C GLU A 550 -13.13 29.14 16.15
N ASP A 551 -14.30 28.78 15.61
CA ASP A 551 -14.82 29.09 14.28
C ASP A 551 -14.98 30.61 14.07
N VAL A 552 -14.53 31.16 12.94
CA VAL A 552 -15.15 32.34 12.31
C VAL A 552 -14.94 32.29 10.78
N ASP A 553 -16.05 32.24 10.05
CA ASP A 553 -16.17 32.53 8.62
C ASP A 553 -15.80 34.01 8.32
N ASP A 554 -15.06 34.28 7.24
CA ASP A 554 -15.36 35.46 6.40
C ASP A 554 -14.80 35.32 4.97
N ASP A 555 -15.69 35.55 4.02
CA ASP A 555 -15.45 35.72 2.60
C ASP A 555 -14.78 37.07 2.33
N SER A 556 -13.78 37.13 1.43
CA SER A 556 -13.72 38.22 0.44
C SER A 556 -12.71 37.97 -0.67
N ASP A 557 -13.23 37.97 -1.90
CA ASP A 557 -12.54 38.24 -3.15
C ASP A 557 -11.65 39.50 -3.08
N SER A 558 -10.43 39.41 -3.62
CA SER A 558 -9.92 40.47 -4.50
C SER A 558 -8.79 39.97 -5.39
N LEU A 559 -9.09 39.91 -6.68
CA LEU A 559 -8.14 39.85 -7.79
C LEU A 559 -7.24 41.11 -7.78
N ALA A 560 -5.93 40.90 -7.87
CA ALA A 560 -5.01 41.90 -8.37
C ALA A 560 -3.84 41.20 -9.08
N ASP A 561 -3.84 41.33 -10.41
CA ASP A 561 -2.69 41.10 -11.28
C ASP A 561 -1.49 41.91 -10.80
N SER A 562 -0.34 41.25 -10.70
CA SER A 562 0.95 41.92 -10.90
C SER A 562 1.91 40.95 -11.58
N ASP A 563 2.09 41.16 -12.88
CA ASP A 563 3.25 40.71 -13.64
C ASP A 563 4.53 41.09 -12.88
N SER A 564 5.30 40.09 -12.47
CA SER A 564 6.72 40.28 -12.14
C SER A 564 7.53 39.33 -13.00
N GLU A 565 8.23 39.94 -13.97
CA GLU A 565 9.24 39.30 -14.81
C GLU A 565 10.23 38.50 -13.95
N ALA A 566 10.56 37.30 -14.44
CA ALA A 566 11.57 36.44 -13.86
C ALA A 566 12.94 37.13 -13.93
N ASP A 567 13.43 37.59 -12.78
CA ASP A 567 14.79 38.05 -12.60
C ASP A 567 15.66 36.82 -12.33
N ASP A 568 16.40 36.38 -13.35
CA ASP A 568 17.55 35.49 -13.22
C ASP A 568 18.65 36.25 -12.44
N SER A 569 18.59 36.21 -11.10
CA SER A 569 19.60 36.85 -10.26
C SER A 569 20.23 35.88 -9.24
N GLU A 570 21.50 35.58 -9.52
CA GLU A 570 22.58 35.26 -8.59
C GLU A 570 22.46 33.98 -7.74
N ALA A 571 23.29 32.99 -8.10
CA ALA A 571 23.66 31.89 -7.23
C ALA A 571 24.24 32.46 -5.92
N ASP A 572 23.50 32.27 -4.85
CA ASP A 572 23.90 32.61 -3.48
C ASP A 572 25.30 32.02 -3.20
N GLU A 573 26.30 32.88 -2.98
CA GLU A 573 27.69 32.52 -2.57
C GLU A 573 27.69 31.99 -1.11
N GLY A 574 26.74 31.14 -0.78
CA GLY A 574 26.69 30.39 0.46
C GLY A 574 27.87 29.43 0.51
N THR A 575 28.57 29.40 1.64
CA THR A 575 29.58 28.37 1.88
C THR A 575 28.83 27.08 2.25
N TYR A 576 28.85 26.05 1.39
CA TYR A 576 28.14 24.78 1.67
C TYR A 576 29.07 23.74 2.30
N LYS A 577 28.49 22.83 3.09
CA LYS A 577 29.11 21.58 3.52
C LYS A 577 28.23 20.40 3.11
N VAL A 578 28.84 19.23 2.93
CA VAL A 578 28.10 17.98 2.70
C VAL A 578 27.88 17.29 4.04
N THR A 579 26.62 17.03 4.38
CA THR A 579 26.21 16.22 5.53
C THR A 579 25.39 15.03 5.04
N ARG A 580 25.08 14.11 5.94
CA ARG A 580 24.22 12.98 5.63
C ARG A 580 22.82 13.27 6.14
N GLU A 581 21.80 12.90 5.38
CA GLU A 581 20.42 12.95 5.86
C GLU A 581 20.27 12.25 7.22
N ASN A 582 19.45 12.83 8.10
CA ASN A 582 19.00 12.15 9.30
C ASN A 582 18.14 10.93 8.92
N LEU A 583 18.31 9.85 9.65
CA LEU A 583 17.50 8.65 9.49
C LEU A 583 16.37 8.67 10.51
N ASN A 584 15.14 8.88 10.02
CA ASN A 584 13.92 8.99 10.81
C ASN A 584 13.09 7.73 10.64
N PHE A 585 12.93 6.99 11.73
CA PHE A 585 12.09 5.80 11.79
C PHE A 585 10.76 6.11 12.47
N ARG A 586 9.70 5.48 11.95
CA ARG A 586 8.43 5.34 12.64
C ARG A 586 7.98 3.87 12.54
N LEU A 587 7.83 3.20 13.68
CA LEU A 587 7.50 1.79 13.78
C LEU A 587 6.14 1.63 14.42
N PHE A 588 5.37 0.68 13.89
CA PHE A 588 4.14 0.17 14.48
C PHE A 588 4.34 -1.32 14.73
N VAL A 589 4.31 -1.73 15.99
CA VAL A 589 4.33 -3.15 16.36
C VAL A 589 2.98 -3.44 17.00
N ASP A 590 2.27 -4.44 16.50
CA ASP A 590 0.94 -4.81 16.99
C ASP A 590 0.75 -6.32 17.03
N VAL A 591 1.08 -6.92 18.18
CA VAL A 591 0.93 -8.36 18.46
C VAL A 591 1.64 -9.28 17.45
N SER A 592 1.13 -9.45 16.25
CA SER A 592 1.73 -10.25 15.19
C SER A 592 2.21 -9.43 13.98
N THR A 593 2.05 -8.10 14.01
CA THR A 593 2.38 -7.24 12.86
C THR A 593 3.49 -6.24 13.21
N VAL A 594 4.41 -6.02 12.27
CA VAL A 594 5.43 -4.97 12.33
C VAL A 594 5.35 -4.17 11.04
N GLU A 595 5.17 -2.85 11.13
CA GLU A 595 5.29 -1.92 10.01
C GLU A 595 6.34 -0.85 10.32
N VAL A 596 7.23 -0.61 9.36
CA VAL A 596 8.39 0.28 9.48
C VAL A 596 8.33 1.34 8.40
N PHE A 597 8.42 2.60 8.78
CA PHE A 597 8.48 3.74 7.88
C PHE A 597 9.79 4.48 8.06
N VAL A 598 10.42 4.87 6.94
CA VAL A 598 11.71 5.57 6.94
C VAL A 598 11.66 6.82 6.07
N ASN A 599 12.03 7.96 6.64
CA ASN A 599 12.10 9.28 5.99
C ASN A 599 10.88 9.65 5.12
N ASN A 600 9.67 9.18 5.49
CA ASN A 600 8.42 9.44 4.78
C ASN A 600 8.41 9.06 3.29
N ARG A 601 9.30 8.16 2.85
CA ARG A 601 9.45 7.72 1.46
C ARG A 601 9.77 6.23 1.33
N PHE A 602 9.61 5.49 2.41
CA PHE A 602 9.83 4.06 2.48
C PHE A 602 8.92 3.43 3.52
N ALA A 603 8.34 2.27 3.18
CA ALA A 603 7.56 1.45 4.09
C ALA A 603 7.91 -0.04 3.91
N LEU A 604 7.86 -0.80 4.99
CA LEU A 604 8.07 -2.24 5.00
C LEU A 604 7.27 -2.89 6.12
N SER A 605 6.53 -3.94 5.78
CA SER A 605 5.73 -4.70 6.74
C SER A 605 6.30 -6.10 6.97
N ALA A 606 5.89 -6.75 8.05
CA ALA A 606 6.11 -8.16 8.27
C ALA A 606 5.12 -8.69 9.30
N ARG A 607 4.86 -9.98 9.21
CA ARG A 607 4.20 -10.76 10.24
C ARG A 607 5.23 -11.46 11.13
N ILE A 608 4.90 -11.62 12.40
CA ILE A 608 5.70 -12.26 13.44
C ILE A 608 4.79 -13.03 14.41
N TYR A 609 5.23 -14.19 14.91
CA TYR A 609 4.42 -14.97 15.87
C TYR A 609 5.20 -15.39 17.12
N PRO A 610 5.64 -14.46 17.98
CA PRO A 610 6.31 -14.81 19.22
C PRO A 610 5.35 -15.59 20.14
N CYS A 611 5.71 -16.82 20.51
CA CYS A 611 4.93 -17.67 21.40
C CYS A 611 5.08 -17.28 22.87
N GLY A 612 6.23 -16.69 23.26
CA GLY A 612 6.51 -16.34 24.65
C GLY A 612 5.67 -15.17 25.16
N GLU A 613 5.00 -15.35 26.29
CA GLU A 613 4.30 -14.26 26.99
C GLU A 613 5.24 -13.11 27.42
N ASP A 614 6.52 -13.42 27.65
CA ASP A 614 7.56 -12.44 28.00
C ASP A 614 8.27 -11.82 26.77
N SER A 615 7.81 -12.11 25.55
CA SER A 615 8.31 -11.54 24.30
C SER A 615 7.77 -10.11 24.10
N ASP A 616 8.06 -9.24 25.05
CA ASP A 616 7.56 -7.85 25.13
C ASP A 616 8.69 -6.81 25.14
N GLY A 617 9.95 -7.25 25.02
CA GLY A 617 11.14 -6.42 25.15
C GLY A 617 11.37 -5.49 23.95
N ILE A 618 11.93 -4.31 24.24
CA ILE A 618 12.29 -3.30 23.25
C ILE A 618 13.72 -2.83 23.52
N SER A 619 14.55 -2.80 22.48
CA SER A 619 15.95 -2.36 22.56
C SER A 619 16.35 -1.53 21.36
N LEU A 620 17.19 -0.52 21.58
CA LEU A 620 17.97 0.14 20.53
C LEU A 620 19.18 -0.72 20.19
N THR A 621 19.58 -0.79 18.92
CA THR A 621 20.76 -1.53 18.49
C THR A 621 21.57 -0.78 17.43
N ALA A 622 22.89 -0.91 17.53
CA ALA A 622 23.83 -0.38 16.54
C ALA A 622 25.10 -1.23 16.50
N SER A 623 25.59 -1.55 15.30
CA SER A 623 26.86 -2.29 15.13
C SER A 623 28.10 -1.40 15.15
N GLY A 624 27.93 -0.07 14.98
CA GLY A 624 28.99 0.94 15.06
C GLY A 624 28.66 2.08 16.02
N LYS A 625 29.41 3.18 15.92
CA LYS A 625 29.10 4.42 16.64
C LYS A 625 27.80 5.03 16.12
N THR A 626 26.88 5.35 17.02
CA THR A 626 25.55 5.87 16.65
C THR A 626 25.00 6.77 17.75
N THR A 627 24.28 7.83 17.36
CA THR A 627 23.50 8.70 18.25
C THR A 627 22.03 8.67 17.86
N PHE A 628 21.18 8.20 18.77
CA PHE A 628 19.73 8.37 18.73
C PHE A 628 19.39 9.65 19.49
N GLU A 629 18.63 10.58 18.90
CA GLU A 629 18.43 11.93 19.47
C GLU A 629 17.02 12.21 19.99
N LYS A 630 16.00 11.58 19.41
CA LYS A 630 14.59 11.80 19.75
C LYS A 630 13.79 10.54 19.53
#